data_AF-A0A7R9TKI2-F1
#
_entry.id   AF-A0A7R9TKI2-F1
#
_cell.length_a   1.000
_cell.length_b   1.000
_cell.length_c   1.000
_cell.angle_alpha   90.00
_cell.angle_beta   90.00
_cell.angle_gamma   90.00
#
_symmetry.space_group_name_H-M   'P 1'
#
loop_
_entity.id
_entity.type
_entity.pdbx_description
1 polymer ?
#
loop_
_entity_poly.entity_id
_entity_poly.type
_entity_poly.pdbx_seq_one_letter_code
_entity_poly.pdbx_strand_id
1 'polypeptide(L)'
;GEAASDDPQGEAMAAAVATAIAAASGAAFAAGPEERCVSVPMNFFAVLGLRTAMSSASVARCYEERLAAAPAEGLSANALDARLEVLRVVAGILGNGSTRDIYARGLKEGADADGLVQEVPLRLVPGVLSLLQEAGEEEVVLQVGEEAMRGRAGRAIASDVAVCMALARCDLGRVAMGARPPDVVGGCEQLEHAAHLLREHGGTSLAPRLLDAIDTTLAEMKPRNVIELLALPIGEDNRHNRDRGLKGLRDLLWSREGAITAAA
;
A
#
# COMPACT_ATOMS: atom_id res chain seq x y z
N GLY A 1 1.47 39.96 -10.73
CA GLY A 1 1.65 39.07 -11.87
C GLY A 1 2.99 38.43 -11.70
N GLU A 2 3.02 37.31 -11.02
CA GLU A 2 4.23 36.56 -10.70
C GLU A 2 4.47 35.62 -11.87
N ALA A 3 5.50 35.91 -12.66
CA ALA A 3 5.87 35.08 -13.80
C ALA A 3 6.68 33.90 -13.28
N ALA A 4 6.12 32.71 -13.38
CA ALA A 4 6.83 31.45 -13.25
C ALA A 4 8.01 31.46 -14.24
N SER A 5 9.23 31.39 -13.71
CA SER A 5 10.42 31.13 -14.50
C SER A 5 10.44 29.63 -14.83
N ASP A 6 9.83 29.24 -15.96
CA ASP A 6 10.12 27.97 -16.60
C ASP A 6 11.61 27.98 -16.95
N ASP A 7 12.39 27.10 -16.31
CA ASP A 7 13.76 26.83 -16.71
C ASP A 7 13.78 25.63 -17.67
N PRO A 8 13.78 25.86 -19.00
CA PRO A 8 13.67 24.81 -20.01
C PRO A 8 14.90 23.87 -20.03
N GLN A 9 16.01 24.25 -19.40
CA GLN A 9 17.19 23.40 -19.30
C GLN A 9 17.07 22.37 -18.17
N GLY A 10 16.39 22.72 -17.08
CA GLY A 10 16.08 21.81 -15.98
C GLY A 10 15.10 20.73 -16.40
N GLU A 11 14.02 21.10 -17.10
CA GLU A 11 13.00 20.16 -17.59
C GLU A 11 13.57 19.18 -18.64
N ALA A 12 14.39 19.66 -19.58
CA ALA A 12 15.01 18.80 -20.59
C ALA A 12 15.98 17.77 -19.99
N MET A 13 16.72 18.15 -18.95
CA MET A 13 17.62 17.23 -18.24
C MET A 13 16.83 16.21 -17.40
N ALA A 14 15.79 16.65 -16.70
CA ALA A 14 14.90 15.77 -15.93
C ALA A 14 14.23 14.71 -16.83
N ALA A 15 13.74 15.13 -18.01
CA ALA A 15 13.18 14.23 -19.00
C ALA A 15 14.21 13.21 -19.53
N ALA A 16 15.47 13.62 -19.74
CA ALA A 16 16.54 12.72 -20.17
C ALA A 16 16.92 11.70 -19.08
N VAL A 17 16.92 12.11 -17.82
CA VAL A 17 17.15 11.24 -16.66
C VAL A 17 15.99 10.24 -16.50
N ALA A 18 14.74 10.70 -16.58
CA ALA A 18 13.56 9.83 -16.55
C ALA A 18 13.57 8.82 -17.71
N THR A 19 13.97 9.24 -18.92
CA THR A 19 14.10 8.35 -20.08
C THR A 19 15.21 7.31 -19.87
N ALA A 20 16.36 7.68 -19.29
CA ALA A 20 17.44 6.76 -19.01
C ALA A 20 17.09 5.74 -17.90
N ILE A 21 16.33 6.18 -16.89
CA ILE A 21 15.79 5.32 -15.83
C ILE A 21 14.75 4.37 -16.41
N ALA A 22 13.79 4.88 -17.19
CA ALA A 22 12.78 4.08 -17.87
C ALA A 22 13.39 3.10 -18.88
N ALA A 23 14.50 3.45 -19.55
CA ALA A 23 15.22 2.52 -20.41
C ALA A 23 15.96 1.42 -19.61
N ALA A 24 16.56 1.77 -18.47
CA ALA A 24 17.25 0.81 -17.60
C ALA A 24 16.27 -0.13 -16.87
N SER A 25 15.11 0.37 -16.48
CA SER A 25 14.05 -0.36 -15.77
C SER A 25 13.07 -1.07 -16.71
N GLY A 26 12.72 -0.47 -17.84
CA GLY A 26 11.80 -1.03 -18.84
C GLY A 26 12.38 -2.25 -19.56
N ALA A 27 13.70 -2.32 -19.69
CA ALA A 27 14.38 -3.56 -20.09
C ALA A 27 14.36 -4.65 -18.99
N ALA A 28 14.25 -4.24 -17.72
CA ALA A 28 14.33 -5.15 -16.57
C ALA A 28 12.97 -5.69 -16.13
N PHE A 29 11.88 -4.93 -16.31
CA PHE A 29 10.49 -5.37 -16.17
C PHE A 29 9.87 -5.74 -17.53
N ALA A 30 10.64 -6.40 -18.40
CA ALA A 30 10.19 -6.68 -19.76
C ALA A 30 8.86 -7.44 -19.76
N ALA A 31 7.84 -6.80 -20.31
CA ALA A 31 6.54 -7.39 -20.59
C ALA A 31 6.62 -8.20 -21.89
N GLY A 32 5.93 -9.34 -21.94
CA GLY A 32 5.62 -9.97 -23.22
C GLY A 32 4.81 -9.02 -24.12
N PRO A 33 4.78 -9.21 -25.45
CA PRO A 33 4.14 -8.28 -26.38
C PRO A 33 2.62 -8.06 -26.16
N GLU A 34 1.96 -8.94 -25.40
CA GLU A 34 0.54 -8.83 -25.03
C GLU A 34 0.32 -8.72 -23.51
N GLU A 35 1.42 -8.66 -22.75
CA GLU A 35 1.33 -8.61 -21.29
C GLU A 35 0.98 -7.20 -20.85
N ARG A 36 -0.06 -7.12 -20.02
CA ARG A 36 -0.58 -5.83 -19.56
C ARG A 36 0.27 -5.30 -18.43
N CYS A 37 0.55 -4.00 -18.46
CA CYS A 37 1.27 -3.30 -17.42
C CYS A 37 0.34 -2.38 -16.61
N VAL A 38 0.83 -2.00 -15.44
CA VAL A 38 0.29 -0.95 -14.59
C VAL A 38 1.42 0.03 -14.30
N SER A 39 1.11 1.32 -14.35
CA SER A 39 2.04 2.39 -14.02
C SER A 39 2.21 2.48 -12.49
N VAL A 40 3.41 2.22 -12.00
CA VAL A 40 3.69 2.19 -10.55
C VAL A 40 4.71 3.26 -10.18
N PRO A 41 4.34 4.28 -9.39
CA PRO A 41 5.34 5.17 -8.80
C PRO A 41 6.10 4.38 -7.73
N MET A 42 7.39 4.13 -7.93
CA MET A 42 8.17 3.33 -6.98
C MET A 42 9.59 3.85 -6.80
N ASN A 43 9.97 4.04 -5.54
CA ASN A 43 11.34 4.38 -5.20
C ASN A 43 12.19 3.12 -4.96
N PHE A 44 13.08 2.78 -5.89
CA PHE A 44 13.98 1.63 -5.79
C PHE A 44 14.81 1.59 -4.50
N PHE A 45 15.22 2.75 -3.96
CA PHE A 45 15.90 2.77 -2.68
C PHE A 45 14.98 2.31 -1.55
N ALA A 46 13.75 2.83 -1.49
CA ALA A 46 12.77 2.45 -0.47
C ALA A 46 12.38 0.97 -0.58
N VAL A 47 12.17 0.47 -1.80
CA VAL A 47 11.88 -0.94 -2.10
C VAL A 47 12.98 -1.88 -1.57
N LEU A 48 14.25 -1.48 -1.67
CA LEU A 48 15.37 -2.27 -1.12
C LEU A 48 15.67 -1.97 0.37
N GLY A 49 14.92 -1.09 1.02
CA GLY A 49 15.20 -0.65 2.39
C GLY A 49 16.46 0.21 2.54
N LEU A 50 16.90 0.86 1.46
CA LEU A 50 18.06 1.74 1.42
C LEU A 50 17.67 3.21 1.59
N ARG A 51 18.58 3.98 2.20
CA ARG A 51 18.60 5.44 2.07
C ARG A 51 19.43 5.83 0.85
N THR A 52 19.04 6.91 0.16
CA THR A 52 19.72 7.44 -1.02
C THR A 52 21.20 7.80 -0.77
N ALA A 53 21.53 8.17 0.47
CA ALA A 53 22.90 8.46 0.91
C ALA A 53 23.80 7.23 1.13
N MET A 54 23.22 6.02 1.13
CA MET A 54 23.98 4.78 1.34
C MET A 54 24.87 4.46 0.14
N SER A 55 25.98 3.74 0.37
CA SER A 55 26.90 3.33 -0.69
C SER A 55 26.33 2.19 -1.56
N SER A 56 26.85 2.03 -2.78
CA SER A 56 26.55 0.88 -3.65
C SER A 56 26.93 -0.46 -3.01
N ALA A 57 28.00 -0.49 -2.19
CA ALA A 57 28.39 -1.67 -1.43
C ALA A 57 27.31 -2.12 -0.41
N SER A 58 26.39 -1.24 -0.02
CA SER A 58 25.30 -1.57 0.90
C SER A 58 24.14 -2.31 0.22
N VAL A 59 24.08 -2.31 -1.13
CA VAL A 59 22.99 -2.91 -1.90
C VAL A 59 22.88 -4.40 -1.64
N ALA A 60 24.00 -5.13 -1.71
CA ALA A 60 23.99 -6.58 -1.47
C ALA A 60 23.48 -6.93 -0.07
N ARG A 61 23.93 -6.20 0.95
CA ARG A 61 23.49 -6.43 2.33
C ARG A 61 21.99 -6.18 2.49
N CYS A 62 21.49 -5.05 2.00
CA CYS A 62 20.06 -4.72 2.13
C CYS A 62 19.17 -5.64 1.29
N TYR A 63 19.65 -6.10 0.14
CA TYR A 63 18.99 -7.15 -0.64
C TYR A 63 18.87 -8.46 0.17
N GLU A 64 19.95 -8.94 0.79
CA GLU A 64 19.91 -10.15 1.63
C GLU A 64 18.99 -9.97 2.85
N GLU A 65 19.00 -8.78 3.48
CA GLU A 65 18.09 -8.45 4.58
C GLU A 65 16.61 -8.46 4.13
N ARG A 66 16.30 -7.97 2.92
CA ARG A 66 14.95 -8.03 2.34
C ARG A 66 14.53 -9.45 1.95
N LEU A 67 15.46 -10.28 1.48
CA LEU A 67 15.20 -11.69 1.21
C LEU A 67 14.89 -12.47 2.49
N ALA A 68 15.62 -12.19 3.57
CA ALA A 68 15.45 -12.85 4.85
C ALA A 68 14.19 -12.37 5.60
N ALA A 69 13.70 -11.17 5.31
CA ALA A 69 12.45 -10.65 5.87
C ALA A 69 11.26 -11.51 5.43
N ALA A 70 10.49 -12.00 6.40
CA ALA A 70 9.29 -12.76 6.13
C ALA A 70 8.26 -11.86 5.41
N PRO A 71 7.80 -12.26 4.21
CA PRO A 71 6.77 -11.51 3.49
C PRO A 71 5.42 -11.61 4.21
N ALA A 72 4.48 -10.75 3.80
CA ALA A 72 3.12 -10.74 4.31
C ALA A 72 2.45 -12.12 4.28
N GLU A 73 1.80 -12.50 5.40
CA GLU A 73 0.96 -13.70 5.45
C GLU A 73 -0.21 -13.58 4.46
N GLY A 74 -0.54 -14.69 3.79
CA GLY A 74 -1.69 -14.77 2.89
C GLY A 74 -1.36 -14.59 1.41
N LEU A 75 -0.12 -14.20 1.06
CA LEU A 75 0.34 -14.15 -0.33
C LEU A 75 0.54 -15.56 -0.91
N SER A 76 0.17 -15.71 -2.19
CA SER A 76 0.39 -16.93 -2.96
C SER A 76 1.87 -17.12 -3.32
N ALA A 77 2.26 -18.36 -3.66
CA ALA A 77 3.62 -18.65 -4.14
C ALA A 77 4.03 -17.80 -5.36
N ASN A 78 3.09 -17.51 -6.26
CA ASN A 78 3.33 -16.65 -7.43
C ASN A 78 3.65 -15.21 -7.02
N ALA A 79 2.95 -14.67 -6.01
CA ALA A 79 3.24 -13.33 -5.50
C ALA A 79 4.61 -13.27 -4.79
N LEU A 80 5.00 -14.35 -4.11
CA LEU A 80 6.33 -14.47 -3.50
C LEU A 80 7.43 -14.56 -4.56
N ASP A 81 7.23 -15.33 -5.62
CA ASP A 81 8.17 -15.40 -6.74
C ASP A 81 8.29 -14.04 -7.46
N ALA A 82 7.15 -13.35 -7.67
CA ALA A 82 7.12 -11.98 -8.18
C ALA A 82 7.91 -11.02 -7.28
N ARG A 83 7.76 -11.10 -5.95
CA ARG A 83 8.54 -10.29 -4.99
C ARG A 83 10.03 -10.53 -5.16
N LEU A 84 10.46 -11.78 -5.32
CA LEU A 84 11.88 -12.12 -5.54
C LEU A 84 12.40 -11.58 -6.88
N GLU A 85 11.61 -11.66 -7.94
CA GLU A 85 11.96 -11.09 -9.26
C GLU A 85 12.17 -9.58 -9.16
N VAL A 86 11.23 -8.86 -8.54
CA VAL A 86 11.32 -7.40 -8.33
C VAL A 86 12.57 -7.03 -7.53
N LEU A 87 12.84 -7.72 -6.41
CA LEU A 87 14.03 -7.46 -5.60
C LEU A 87 15.33 -7.65 -6.38
N ARG A 88 15.43 -8.70 -7.20
CA ARG A 88 16.60 -8.95 -8.05
C ARG A 88 16.80 -7.83 -9.07
N VAL A 89 15.72 -7.41 -9.73
CA VAL A 89 15.74 -6.30 -10.70
C VAL A 89 16.23 -5.02 -10.04
N VAL A 90 15.61 -4.63 -8.92
CA VAL A 90 15.94 -3.41 -8.18
C VAL A 90 17.40 -3.45 -7.67
N ALA A 91 17.84 -4.58 -7.12
CA ALA A 91 19.22 -4.74 -6.67
C ALA A 91 20.23 -4.66 -7.83
N GLY A 92 19.89 -5.22 -9.00
CA GLY A 92 20.72 -5.12 -10.20
C GLY A 92 20.88 -3.67 -10.68
N ILE A 93 19.78 -2.91 -10.70
CA ILE A 93 19.77 -1.49 -11.07
C ILE A 93 20.61 -0.66 -10.09
N LEU A 94 20.38 -0.83 -8.78
CA LEU A 94 21.08 -0.04 -7.75
C LEU A 94 22.53 -0.48 -7.51
N GLY A 95 22.88 -1.71 -7.90
CA GLY A 95 24.23 -2.26 -7.84
C GLY A 95 25.16 -1.69 -8.91
N ASN A 96 24.61 -1.23 -10.03
CA ASN A 96 25.38 -0.52 -11.06
C ASN A 96 25.55 0.95 -10.67
N GLY A 97 26.80 1.37 -10.45
CA GLY A 97 27.13 2.74 -10.01
C GLY A 97 26.61 3.83 -10.95
N SER A 98 26.70 3.64 -12.28
CA SER A 98 26.23 4.66 -13.22
C SER A 98 24.71 4.81 -13.20
N THR A 99 23.98 3.69 -13.25
CA THR A 99 22.51 3.68 -13.18
C THR A 99 22.00 4.21 -11.84
N ARG A 100 22.67 3.83 -10.74
CA ARG A 100 22.38 4.33 -9.39
C ARG A 100 22.53 5.85 -9.30
N ASP A 101 23.62 6.40 -9.83
CA ASP A 101 23.88 7.84 -9.75
C ASP A 101 22.89 8.65 -10.59
N ILE A 102 22.54 8.14 -11.78
CA ILE A 102 21.48 8.72 -12.62
C ILE A 102 20.14 8.70 -11.86
N TYR A 103 19.78 7.57 -11.26
CA TYR A 103 18.55 7.42 -10.50
C TYR A 103 18.50 8.32 -9.26
N ALA A 104 19.59 8.38 -8.49
CA ALA A 104 19.70 9.23 -7.30
C ALA A 104 19.66 10.72 -7.64
N ARG A 105 20.19 11.11 -8.81
CA ARG A 105 20.10 12.48 -9.32
C ARG A 105 18.67 12.84 -9.72
N GLY A 106 17.99 11.97 -10.46
CA GLY A 106 16.58 12.18 -10.83
C GLY A 106 15.67 12.39 -9.63
N LEU A 107 15.90 11.63 -8.55
CA LEU A 107 15.15 11.80 -7.30
C LEU A 107 15.42 13.14 -6.58
N LYS A 108 16.62 13.73 -6.74
CA LYS A 108 16.98 15.02 -6.12
C LYS A 108 16.53 16.23 -6.92
N GLU A 109 16.56 16.11 -8.25
CA GLU A 109 16.22 17.20 -9.17
C GLU A 109 14.71 17.38 -9.31
N GLY A 110 13.93 16.70 -8.46
CA GLY A 110 12.49 16.84 -8.46
C GLY A 110 11.89 16.38 -9.79
N ALA A 111 12.44 15.30 -10.38
CA ALA A 111 11.62 14.53 -11.32
C ALA A 111 10.29 14.33 -10.60
N ASP A 112 9.22 14.92 -11.16
CA ASP A 112 7.88 14.86 -10.60
C ASP A 112 7.56 13.39 -10.27
N ALA A 113 6.54 13.13 -9.44
CA ALA A 113 6.13 11.76 -9.12
C ALA A 113 6.07 10.82 -10.35
N ASP A 114 5.81 11.40 -11.54
CA ASP A 114 5.85 10.79 -12.88
C ASP A 114 7.22 10.21 -13.32
N GLY A 115 8.36 10.79 -12.91
CA GLY A 115 9.70 10.31 -13.29
C GLY A 115 10.16 9.04 -12.58
N LEU A 116 9.44 8.63 -11.52
CA LEU A 116 9.66 7.38 -10.78
C LEU A 116 8.64 6.30 -11.16
N VAL A 117 7.75 6.59 -12.11
CA VAL A 117 6.75 5.65 -12.58
C VAL A 117 7.41 4.56 -13.42
N GLN A 118 7.16 3.31 -13.05
CA GLN A 118 7.61 2.13 -13.77
C GLN A 118 6.41 1.41 -14.38
N GLU A 119 6.54 0.99 -15.63
CA GLU A 119 5.58 0.08 -16.24
C GLU A 119 5.83 -1.34 -15.73
N VAL A 120 4.96 -1.82 -14.86
CA VAL A 120 5.10 -3.12 -14.20
C VAL A 120 4.09 -4.11 -14.80
N PRO A 121 4.55 -5.26 -15.34
CA PRO A 121 3.66 -6.32 -15.80
C PRO A 121 2.73 -6.80 -14.69
N LEU A 122 1.45 -7.07 -15.00
CA LEU A 122 0.43 -7.48 -14.02
C LEU A 122 0.85 -8.68 -13.16
N ARG A 123 1.66 -9.60 -13.69
CA ARG A 123 2.16 -10.76 -12.93
C ARG A 123 3.06 -10.35 -11.76
N LEU A 124 3.76 -9.21 -11.87
CA LEU A 124 4.72 -8.71 -10.88
C LEU A 124 4.08 -7.75 -9.88
N VAL A 125 2.89 -7.23 -10.19
CA VAL A 125 2.18 -6.25 -9.35
C VAL A 125 2.04 -6.72 -7.90
N PRO A 126 1.60 -7.96 -7.58
CA PRO A 126 1.55 -8.40 -6.18
C PRO A 126 2.90 -8.31 -5.45
N GLY A 127 3.99 -8.66 -6.14
CA GLY A 127 5.35 -8.57 -5.60
C GLY A 127 5.76 -7.13 -5.34
N VAL A 128 5.49 -6.22 -6.28
CA VAL A 128 5.76 -4.78 -6.12
C VAL A 128 4.94 -4.20 -4.98
N LEU A 129 3.63 -4.46 -4.92
CA LEU A 129 2.76 -3.97 -3.85
C LEU A 129 3.20 -4.47 -2.47
N SER A 130 3.66 -5.72 -2.37
CA SER A 130 4.19 -6.24 -1.10
C SER A 130 5.42 -5.47 -0.62
N LEU A 131 6.33 -5.10 -1.53
CA LEU A 131 7.53 -4.35 -1.18
C LEU A 131 7.23 -2.88 -0.87
N LEU A 132 6.25 -2.28 -1.55
CA LEU A 132 5.78 -0.93 -1.24
C LEU A 132 5.09 -0.90 0.13
N GLN A 133 4.32 -1.92 0.47
CA GLN A 133 3.75 -2.06 1.82
C GLN A 133 4.85 -2.20 2.88
N GLU A 134 5.88 -3.03 2.64
CA GLU A 134 7.05 -3.14 3.53
C GLU A 134 7.86 -1.83 3.65
N ALA A 135 7.76 -0.95 2.65
CA ALA A 135 8.41 0.36 2.63
C ALA A 135 7.58 1.47 3.30
N GLY A 136 6.32 1.20 3.66
CA GLY A 136 5.41 2.19 4.23
C GLY A 136 4.84 3.16 3.19
N GLU A 137 4.63 2.70 1.96
CA GLU A 137 4.03 3.49 0.87
C GLU A 137 2.54 3.11 0.72
N GLU A 138 1.76 3.18 1.81
CA GLU A 138 0.40 2.62 1.86
C GLU A 138 -0.54 3.23 0.83
N GLU A 139 -0.49 4.55 0.63
CA GLU A 139 -1.36 5.25 -0.34
C GLU A 139 -1.06 4.82 -1.78
N VAL A 140 0.23 4.63 -2.12
CA VAL A 140 0.63 4.11 -3.43
C VAL A 140 0.11 2.68 -3.61
N VAL A 141 0.20 1.85 -2.56
CA VAL A 141 -0.32 0.48 -2.60
C VAL A 141 -1.81 0.47 -2.93
N LEU A 142 -2.59 1.36 -2.32
CA LEU A 142 -4.03 1.47 -2.59
C LEU A 142 -4.31 1.98 -4.00
N GLN A 143 -3.64 3.04 -4.44
CA GLN A 143 -3.83 3.61 -5.77
C GLN A 143 -3.55 2.57 -6.88
N VAL A 144 -2.38 1.94 -6.82
CA VAL A 144 -1.93 0.95 -7.82
C VAL A 144 -2.76 -0.33 -7.71
N GLY A 145 -3.11 -0.75 -6.50
CA GLY A 145 -3.99 -1.89 -6.27
C GLY A 145 -5.35 -1.69 -6.92
N GLU A 146 -6.00 -0.54 -6.73
CA GLU A 146 -7.28 -0.24 -7.37
C GLU A 146 -7.17 -0.22 -8.91
N GLU A 147 -6.09 0.32 -9.47
CA GLU A 147 -5.85 0.30 -10.91
C GLU A 147 -5.71 -1.13 -11.46
N ALA A 148 -4.92 -1.97 -10.80
CA ALA A 148 -4.75 -3.38 -11.16
C ALA A 148 -6.10 -4.14 -11.12
N MET A 149 -6.96 -3.83 -10.15
CA MET A 149 -8.27 -4.46 -9.97
C MET A 149 -9.28 -3.99 -11.02
N ARG A 150 -9.32 -2.69 -11.36
CA ARG A 150 -10.11 -2.16 -12.49
C ARG A 150 -9.70 -2.79 -13.81
N GLY A 151 -8.41 -3.12 -13.92
CA GLY A 151 -7.86 -3.86 -15.03
C GLY A 151 -8.46 -5.26 -15.22
N ARG A 152 -9.28 -5.81 -14.31
CA ARG A 152 -9.73 -7.22 -14.36
C ARG A 152 -8.55 -8.19 -14.38
N ALA A 153 -7.63 -8.02 -13.43
CA ALA A 153 -6.60 -9.01 -13.18
C ALA A 153 -7.22 -10.40 -12.95
N GLY A 154 -6.50 -11.47 -13.29
CA GLY A 154 -6.95 -12.83 -13.02
C GLY A 154 -7.17 -13.04 -11.51
N ARG A 155 -8.07 -13.97 -11.14
CA ARG A 155 -8.49 -14.19 -9.74
C ARG A 155 -7.31 -14.34 -8.76
N ALA A 156 -6.24 -15.04 -9.17
CA ALA A 156 -5.06 -15.21 -8.32
C ALA A 156 -4.36 -13.88 -8.02
N ILE A 157 -4.12 -13.06 -9.05
CA ILE A 157 -3.50 -11.74 -8.91
C ILE A 157 -4.40 -10.83 -8.07
N ALA A 158 -5.71 -10.84 -8.34
CA ALA A 158 -6.68 -10.03 -7.58
C ALA A 158 -6.69 -10.39 -6.09
N SER A 159 -6.56 -11.67 -5.76
CA SER A 159 -6.47 -12.16 -4.38
C SER A 159 -5.21 -11.64 -3.67
N ASP A 160 -4.04 -11.73 -4.32
CA ASP A 160 -2.78 -11.26 -3.72
C ASP A 160 -2.74 -9.72 -3.61
N VAL A 161 -3.25 -9.00 -4.62
CA VAL A 161 -3.42 -7.54 -4.58
C VAL A 161 -4.32 -7.13 -3.42
N ALA A 162 -5.44 -7.83 -3.20
CA ALA A 162 -6.34 -7.56 -2.09
C ALA A 162 -5.67 -7.76 -0.72
N VAL A 163 -4.77 -8.73 -0.57
CA VAL A 163 -3.97 -8.91 0.67
C VAL A 163 -3.06 -7.71 0.90
N CYS A 164 -2.31 -7.26 -0.09
CA CYS A 164 -1.44 -6.09 0.03
C CYS A 164 -2.24 -4.81 0.37
N MET A 165 -3.36 -4.59 -0.31
CA MET A 165 -4.24 -3.44 -0.03
C MET A 165 -4.85 -3.52 1.38
N ALA A 166 -5.28 -4.70 1.84
CA ALA A 166 -5.82 -4.88 3.18
C ALA A 166 -4.78 -4.56 4.26
N LEU A 167 -3.53 -4.98 4.07
CA LEU A 167 -2.43 -4.65 4.98
C LEU A 167 -2.14 -3.15 5.01
N ALA A 168 -2.09 -2.50 3.85
CA ALA A 168 -1.93 -1.05 3.76
C ALA A 168 -3.07 -0.30 4.50
N ARG A 169 -4.32 -0.75 4.35
CA ARG A 169 -5.46 -0.22 5.12
C ARG A 169 -5.28 -0.44 6.63
N CYS A 170 -4.81 -1.61 7.06
CA CYS A 170 -4.54 -1.85 8.49
C CYS A 170 -3.46 -0.91 9.04
N ASP A 171 -2.42 -0.62 8.27
CA ASP A 171 -1.35 0.29 8.67
C ASP A 171 -1.85 1.74 8.77
N LEU A 172 -2.62 2.22 7.78
CA LEU A 172 -3.29 3.52 7.84
C LEU A 172 -4.25 3.60 9.04
N GLY A 173 -5.01 2.54 9.31
CA GLY A 173 -5.90 2.47 10.46
C GLY A 173 -5.14 2.58 11.78
N ARG A 174 -3.98 1.93 11.89
CA ARG A 174 -3.10 2.01 13.06
C ARG A 174 -2.52 3.42 13.25
N VAL A 175 -2.11 4.07 12.16
CA VAL A 175 -1.63 5.46 12.19
C VAL A 175 -2.73 6.40 12.67
N ALA A 176 -3.95 6.29 12.13
CA ALA A 176 -5.10 7.08 12.54
C ALA A 176 -5.43 6.92 14.04
N MET A 177 -5.48 5.66 14.53
CA MET A 177 -5.72 5.39 15.96
C MET A 177 -4.55 5.78 16.87
N GLY A 178 -3.33 5.89 16.33
CA GLY A 178 -2.14 6.36 17.04
C GLY A 178 -2.01 7.89 17.11
N ALA A 179 -2.83 8.63 16.36
CA ALA A 179 -2.81 10.09 16.30
C ALA A 179 -3.17 10.75 17.64
N ARG A 180 -2.96 12.06 17.74
CA ARG A 180 -3.27 12.86 18.93
C ARG A 180 -4.06 14.12 18.54
N PRO A 181 -5.39 14.18 18.77
CA PRO A 181 -6.22 13.11 19.35
C PRO A 181 -6.34 11.88 18.42
N PRO A 182 -6.61 10.68 18.95
CA PRO A 182 -6.80 9.49 18.12
C PRO A 182 -8.02 9.60 17.20
N ASP A 183 -7.84 9.31 15.91
CA ASP A 183 -8.95 9.17 14.97
C ASP A 183 -9.42 7.72 14.94
N VAL A 184 -10.32 7.39 15.87
CA VAL A 184 -10.89 6.04 16.00
C VAL A 184 -11.84 5.73 14.85
N VAL A 185 -12.60 6.73 14.39
CA VAL A 185 -13.61 6.56 13.35
C VAL A 185 -12.91 6.25 12.04
N GLY A 186 -11.97 7.09 11.62
CA GLY A 186 -11.16 6.84 10.44
C GLY A 186 -10.38 5.53 10.55
N GLY A 187 -9.82 5.24 11.72
CA GLY A 187 -9.16 3.96 11.99
C GLY A 187 -10.05 2.74 11.76
N CYS A 188 -11.27 2.74 12.29
CA CYS A 188 -12.23 1.65 12.10
C CYS A 188 -12.70 1.56 10.64
N GLU A 189 -12.88 2.68 9.95
CA GLU A 189 -13.25 2.70 8.53
C GLU A 189 -12.18 2.03 7.64
N GLN A 190 -10.89 2.27 7.92
CA GLN A 190 -9.82 1.57 7.20
C GLN A 190 -9.88 0.04 7.43
N LEU A 191 -10.11 -0.39 8.66
CA LEU A 191 -10.24 -1.81 9.01
C LEU A 191 -11.49 -2.45 8.36
N GLU A 192 -12.62 -1.74 8.32
CA GLU A 192 -13.83 -2.20 7.63
C GLU A 192 -13.58 -2.39 6.13
N HIS A 193 -12.86 -1.47 5.48
CA HIS A 193 -12.44 -1.60 4.08
C HIS A 193 -11.48 -2.78 3.86
N ALA A 194 -10.52 -2.98 4.77
CA ALA A 194 -9.60 -4.13 4.71
C ALA A 194 -10.36 -5.46 4.76
N ALA A 195 -11.30 -5.59 5.71
CA ALA A 195 -12.12 -6.79 5.83
C ALA A 195 -13.03 -7.01 4.61
N HIS A 196 -13.55 -5.93 4.02
CA HIS A 196 -14.33 -6.01 2.78
C HIS A 196 -13.52 -6.56 1.62
N LEU A 197 -12.31 -6.01 1.38
CA LEU A 197 -11.41 -6.46 0.30
C LEU A 197 -11.08 -7.95 0.40
N LEU A 198 -10.73 -8.44 1.59
CA LEU A 198 -10.39 -9.86 1.79
C LEU A 198 -11.59 -10.77 1.48
N ARG A 199 -12.79 -10.39 1.95
CA ARG A 199 -14.02 -11.17 1.73
C ARG A 199 -14.46 -11.16 0.27
N GLU A 200 -14.35 -10.02 -0.42
CA GLU A 200 -14.75 -9.88 -1.82
C GLU A 200 -13.85 -10.69 -2.75
N HIS A 201 -12.53 -10.62 -2.57
CA HIS A 201 -11.57 -11.20 -3.52
C HIS A 201 -11.04 -12.58 -3.13
N GLY A 202 -11.26 -12.99 -1.89
CA GLY A 202 -10.71 -14.23 -1.34
C GLY A 202 -11.71 -15.14 -0.66
N GLY A 203 -12.96 -14.69 -0.47
CA GLY A 203 -13.92 -15.37 0.39
C GLY A 203 -13.39 -15.53 1.82
N THR A 204 -13.79 -16.61 2.50
CA THR A 204 -13.39 -16.87 3.89
C THR A 204 -12.01 -17.54 4.03
N SER A 205 -11.32 -17.83 2.92
CA SER A 205 -10.08 -18.62 2.92
C SER A 205 -8.82 -17.79 2.67
N LEU A 206 -8.94 -16.55 2.21
CA LEU A 206 -7.80 -15.68 1.95
C LEU A 206 -7.36 -15.00 3.23
N ALA A 207 -6.08 -15.16 3.58
CA ALA A 207 -5.46 -14.57 4.77
C ALA A 207 -6.36 -14.67 6.03
N PRO A 208 -6.83 -15.88 6.42
CA PRO A 208 -7.84 -16.03 7.47
C PRO A 208 -7.39 -15.48 8.82
N ARG A 209 -6.08 -15.56 9.12
CA ARG A 209 -5.48 -14.98 10.33
C ARG A 209 -5.54 -13.46 10.33
N LEU A 210 -5.30 -12.83 9.17
CA LEU A 210 -5.41 -11.38 9.02
C LEU A 210 -6.86 -10.93 9.18
N LEU A 211 -7.81 -11.62 8.53
CA LEU A 211 -9.23 -11.30 8.64
C LEU A 211 -9.73 -11.44 10.09
N ASP A 212 -9.33 -12.51 10.79
CA ASP A 212 -9.65 -12.73 12.20
C ASP A 212 -9.06 -11.64 13.12
N ALA A 213 -7.82 -11.23 12.87
CA ALA A 213 -7.19 -10.13 13.60
C ALA A 213 -7.93 -8.79 13.37
N ILE A 214 -8.36 -8.52 12.12
CA ILE A 214 -9.14 -7.32 11.77
C ILE A 214 -10.50 -7.34 12.47
N ASP A 215 -11.23 -8.45 12.38
CA ASP A 215 -12.56 -8.60 12.99
C ASP A 215 -12.50 -8.51 14.51
N THR A 216 -11.47 -9.10 15.13
CA THR A 216 -11.21 -8.98 16.57
C THR A 216 -10.96 -7.52 16.95
N THR A 217 -10.08 -6.82 16.23
CA THR A 217 -9.77 -5.41 16.49
C THR A 217 -11.02 -4.53 16.33
N LEU A 218 -11.84 -4.76 15.29
CA LEU A 218 -13.09 -4.04 15.09
C LEU A 218 -14.09 -4.28 16.24
N ALA A 219 -14.19 -5.53 16.71
CA ALA A 219 -15.06 -5.87 17.83
C ALA A 219 -14.62 -5.16 19.13
N GLU A 220 -13.32 -5.16 19.43
CA GLU A 220 -12.75 -4.47 20.59
C GLU A 220 -12.93 -2.94 20.52
N MET A 221 -12.76 -2.36 19.33
CA MET A 221 -12.88 -0.91 19.12
C MET A 221 -14.33 -0.42 19.03
N LYS A 222 -15.29 -1.31 18.78
CA LYS A 222 -16.71 -0.97 18.54
C LYS A 222 -17.32 -0.05 19.61
N PRO A 223 -17.16 -0.27 20.93
CA PRO A 223 -17.71 0.64 21.94
C PRO A 223 -17.17 2.06 21.82
N ARG A 224 -15.85 2.20 21.59
CA ARG A 224 -15.21 3.51 21.44
C ARG A 224 -15.66 4.19 20.15
N ASN A 225 -15.66 3.47 19.03
CA ASN A 225 -16.12 4.00 17.74
C ASN A 225 -17.56 4.54 17.82
N VAL A 226 -18.46 3.81 18.48
CA VAL A 226 -19.85 4.25 18.71
C VAL A 226 -19.91 5.57 19.48
N ILE A 227 -19.13 5.72 20.54
CA ILE A 227 -19.10 6.95 21.34
C ILE A 227 -18.59 8.12 20.51
N GLU A 228 -17.50 7.93 19.75
CA GLU A 228 -16.93 8.99 18.90
C GLU A 228 -17.92 9.44 17.81
N LEU A 229 -18.59 8.49 17.14
CA LEU A 229 -19.66 8.77 16.17
C LEU A 229 -20.82 9.56 16.79
N LEU A 230 -21.21 9.22 18.02
CA LEU A 230 -22.27 9.91 18.78
C LEU A 230 -21.82 11.23 19.39
N ALA A 231 -20.51 11.49 19.50
CA ALA A 231 -19.96 12.74 20.01
C ALA A 231 -19.88 13.83 18.93
N LEU A 232 -19.96 13.47 17.65
CA LEU A 232 -19.96 14.42 16.53
C LEU A 232 -21.07 15.47 16.69
N PRO A 233 -20.84 16.76 16.32
CA PRO A 233 -21.85 17.80 16.44
C PRO A 233 -23.18 17.44 15.78
N ILE A 234 -24.29 17.86 16.38
CA ILE A 234 -25.63 17.69 15.80
C ILE A 234 -25.75 18.62 14.60
N GLY A 235 -25.94 18.05 13.41
CA GLY A 235 -26.09 18.78 12.15
C GLY A 235 -26.25 17.81 10.98
N GLU A 236 -26.66 18.32 9.83
CA GLU A 236 -26.84 17.49 8.61
C GLU A 236 -25.52 16.83 8.18
N ASP A 237 -24.40 17.54 8.30
CA ASP A 237 -23.07 17.06 7.91
C ASP A 237 -22.66 15.77 8.64
N ASN A 238 -23.10 15.59 9.89
CA ASN A 238 -22.78 14.43 10.71
C ASN A 238 -23.94 13.44 10.85
N ARG A 239 -25.09 13.67 10.21
CA ARG A 239 -26.30 12.86 10.37
C ARG A 239 -26.02 11.38 10.11
N HIS A 240 -25.35 11.07 9.00
CA HIS A 240 -25.02 9.70 8.63
C HIS A 240 -24.16 8.98 9.68
N ASN A 241 -23.10 9.65 10.15
CA ASN A 241 -22.19 9.08 11.15
C ASN A 241 -22.86 8.92 12.51
N ARG A 242 -23.68 9.89 12.93
CA ARG A 242 -24.46 9.77 14.16
C ARG A 242 -25.49 8.65 14.08
N ASP A 243 -26.13 8.44 12.93
CA ASP A 243 -27.07 7.32 12.70
C ASP A 243 -26.34 5.96 12.75
N ARG A 244 -25.13 5.86 12.18
CA ARG A 244 -24.24 4.70 12.37
C ARG A 244 -23.94 4.47 13.85
N GLY A 245 -23.62 5.52 14.60
CA GLY A 245 -23.39 5.46 16.05
C GLY A 245 -24.62 4.97 16.82
N LEU A 246 -25.83 5.48 16.50
CA LEU A 246 -27.07 5.04 17.13
C LEU A 246 -27.39 3.57 16.84
N LYS A 247 -27.16 3.11 15.60
CA LYS A 247 -27.29 1.69 15.24
C LYS A 247 -26.29 0.85 16.01
N GLY A 248 -25.02 1.25 16.07
CA GLY A 248 -23.99 0.54 16.80
C GLY A 248 -24.26 0.48 18.30
N LEU A 249 -24.77 1.56 18.90
CA LEU A 249 -25.22 1.58 20.29
C LEU A 249 -26.36 0.58 20.52
N ARG A 250 -27.31 0.52 19.58
CA ARG A 250 -28.40 -0.46 19.64
C ARG A 250 -27.86 -1.89 19.58
N ASP A 251 -26.92 -2.16 18.69
CA ASP A 251 -26.31 -3.48 18.59
C ASP A 251 -25.57 -3.85 19.88
N LEU A 252 -24.86 -2.91 20.52
CA LEU A 252 -24.16 -3.14 21.78
C LEU A 252 -25.11 -3.45 22.94
N LEU A 253 -26.16 -2.64 23.12
CA LEU A 253 -27.09 -2.78 24.25
C LEU A 253 -28.04 -3.98 24.12
N TRP A 254 -28.42 -4.34 22.89
CA TRP A 254 -29.40 -5.39 22.62
C TRP A 254 -28.81 -6.67 22.02
N SER A 255 -27.48 -6.78 21.88
CA SER A 255 -26.84 -8.07 21.60
C SER A 255 -26.96 -9.03 22.80
N ARG A 256 -27.13 -10.33 22.51
CA ARG A 256 -27.40 -11.39 23.51
C ARG A 256 -26.33 -11.57 24.58
N GLU A 257 -25.17 -10.95 24.46
CA GLU A 257 -24.08 -10.99 25.45
C GLU A 257 -24.36 -10.08 26.66
N GLY A 258 -25.15 -9.01 26.51
CA GLY A 258 -25.57 -8.14 27.62
C GLY A 258 -26.69 -8.69 28.50
N ALA A 259 -27.41 -9.74 28.05
CA ALA A 259 -28.52 -10.33 28.79
C ALA A 259 -28.08 -11.33 29.87
N ILE A 260 -26.85 -11.83 29.81
CA ILE A 260 -26.37 -12.90 30.72
C ILE A 260 -25.77 -12.32 32.01
N THR A 261 -25.29 -11.07 32.01
CA THR A 261 -24.66 -10.45 33.20
C THR A 261 -25.63 -9.68 34.09
N ALA A 262 -26.86 -9.43 33.65
CA ALA A 262 -27.91 -8.79 34.47
C ALA A 262 -28.81 -9.78 35.23
N ALA A 263 -28.55 -11.09 35.10
CA ALA A 263 -29.36 -12.16 35.69
C ALA A 263 -28.58 -13.07 36.67
N ALA A 264 -27.41 -12.63 37.14
CA ALA A 264 -26.60 -13.33 38.16
C ALA A 264 -26.50 -12.51 39.44
#